data_AF-A0A5E4LPN0-F1
#
_entry.id   AF-A0A5E4LPN0-F1
#
_cell.length_a   1.000
_cell.length_b   1.000
_cell.length_c   1.000
_cell.angle_alpha   90.00
_cell.angle_beta   90.00
_cell.angle_gamma   90.00
#
_symmetry.space_group_name_H-M   'P 1'
#
loop_
_entity.id
_entity.type
_entity.pdbx_description
1 polymer ?
#
loop_
_entity_poly.entity_id
_entity_poly.type
_entity_poly.pdbx_seq_one_letter_code
_entity_poly.pdbx_strand_id
1 'polypeptide(L)'
;MESEKAPDVQERVSRLLASGEFPHVNAYRLICMRSHGASARAYARIWSMPSIWQKALDVEPFYVIEVLEQHFDKLDEERKDKVMIHELLHIPKTFSGGLVPHRCFGKIIDERRVREIYDRIRAGRKW
;
A
#
# COMPACT_ATOMS: atom_id res chain seq x y z
N MET A 1 -2.46 -1.67 21.37
CA MET A 1 -2.59 -1.36 19.94
C MET A 1 -3.68 -2.26 19.42
N GLU A 2 -4.78 -1.67 19.02
CA GLU A 2 -5.93 -2.37 18.44
C GLU A 2 -5.94 -2.11 16.94
N SER A 3 -6.35 -3.11 16.15
CA SER A 3 -6.36 -3.01 14.70
C SER A 3 -7.69 -3.51 14.14
N GLU A 4 -8.20 -2.80 13.14
CA GLU A 4 -9.48 -3.10 12.50
C GLU A 4 -9.39 -2.97 10.98
N LYS A 5 -10.38 -3.50 10.26
CA LYS A 5 -10.48 -3.30 8.80
C LYS A 5 -10.72 -1.82 8.51
N ALA A 6 -10.06 -1.30 7.49
CA ALA A 6 -10.17 0.10 7.08
C ALA A 6 -10.88 0.21 5.72
N PRO A 7 -12.22 0.16 5.67
CA PRO A 7 -12.97 0.15 4.41
C PRO A 7 -12.76 1.44 3.58
N ASP A 8 -12.61 2.59 4.23
CA ASP A 8 -12.32 3.86 3.58
C ASP A 8 -10.94 3.88 2.89
N VAL A 9 -9.94 3.28 3.55
CA VAL A 9 -8.60 3.09 2.99
C VAL A 9 -8.63 2.06 1.87
N GLN A 10 -9.38 0.97 2.03
CA GLN A 10 -9.56 -0.05 1.00
C GLN A 10 -10.19 0.54 -0.28
N GLU A 11 -11.20 1.39 -0.14
CA GLU A 11 -11.83 2.09 -1.26
C GLU A 11 -10.84 3.04 -1.94
N ARG A 12 -10.04 3.78 -1.16
CA ARG A 12 -8.97 4.64 -1.69
C ARG A 12 -7.94 3.84 -2.47
N VAL A 13 -7.42 2.75 -1.92
CA VAL A 13 -6.45 1.86 -2.59
C VAL A 13 -7.08 1.29 -3.87
N SER A 14 -8.33 0.84 -3.82
CA SER A 14 -9.04 0.33 -4.99
C SER A 14 -9.12 1.36 -6.12
N ARG A 15 -9.40 2.63 -5.80
CA ARG A 15 -9.37 3.75 -6.76
C ARG A 15 -7.99 4.03 -7.34
N LEU A 16 -6.93 3.81 -6.57
CA LEU A 16 -5.55 3.92 -7.06
C LEU A 16 -5.19 2.75 -7.98
N LEU A 17 -5.57 1.52 -7.63
CA LEU A 17 -5.33 0.33 -8.47
C LEU A 17 -6.08 0.42 -9.81
N ALA A 18 -7.31 0.96 -9.81
CA ALA A 18 -8.11 1.16 -11.01
C ALA A 18 -7.47 2.11 -12.04
N SER A 19 -6.44 2.87 -11.66
CA SER A 19 -5.67 3.71 -12.60
C SER A 19 -4.81 2.90 -13.59
N GLY A 20 -4.53 1.63 -13.28
CA GLY A 20 -3.64 0.79 -14.09
C GLY A 20 -2.14 0.99 -13.82
N GLU A 21 -1.73 1.86 -12.89
CA GLU A 21 -0.31 2.05 -12.53
C GLU A 21 0.29 0.85 -11.76
N PHE A 22 -0.56 -0.02 -11.21
CA PHE A 22 -0.18 -1.19 -10.42
C PHE A 22 -0.83 -2.48 -10.96
N PRO A 23 -0.61 -2.85 -12.23
CA PRO A 23 -1.34 -3.96 -12.87
C PRO A 23 -0.97 -5.33 -12.28
N HIS A 24 0.15 -5.43 -11.56
CA HIS A 24 0.60 -6.63 -10.88
C HIS A 24 -0.04 -6.85 -9.51
N VAL A 25 -0.76 -5.87 -8.97
CA VAL A 25 -1.34 -5.94 -7.63
C VAL A 25 -2.72 -6.59 -7.70
N ASN A 26 -2.89 -7.71 -6.99
CA ASN A 26 -4.19 -8.34 -6.85
C ASN A 26 -4.97 -7.68 -5.69
N ALA A 27 -6.01 -6.92 -6.03
CA ALA A 27 -6.83 -6.18 -5.05
C ALA A 27 -7.52 -7.09 -4.01
N TYR A 28 -7.89 -8.32 -4.38
CA TYR A 28 -8.51 -9.27 -3.45
C TYR A 28 -7.52 -9.74 -2.37
N ARG A 29 -6.23 -9.82 -2.71
CA ARG A 29 -5.16 -10.24 -1.78
C ARG A 29 -4.42 -9.08 -1.12
N LEU A 30 -4.95 -7.85 -1.25
CA LEU A 30 -4.44 -6.66 -0.59
C LEU A 30 -5.49 -6.11 0.38
N ILE A 31 -5.22 -6.23 1.68
CA ILE A 31 -6.17 -5.88 2.74
C ILE A 31 -5.70 -4.62 3.44
N CYS A 32 -6.59 -3.65 3.64
CA CYS A 32 -6.29 -2.43 4.38
C CYS A 32 -6.77 -2.53 5.82
N MET A 33 -5.87 -2.24 6.75
CA MET A 33 -6.09 -2.25 8.19
C MET A 33 -5.76 -0.88 8.77
N ARG A 34 -6.40 -0.53 9.88
CA ARG A 34 -6.15 0.69 10.65
C ARG A 34 -5.76 0.29 12.06
N SER A 35 -4.68 0.86 12.56
CA SER A 35 -4.21 0.62 13.93
C SER A 35 -4.33 1.89 14.77
N HIS A 36 -4.79 1.69 16.01
CA HIS A 36 -5.03 2.74 17.00
C HIS A 36 -4.02 2.69 18.14
N GLY A 37 -3.62 3.87 18.63
CA GLY A 37 -2.70 4.00 19.77
C GLY A 37 -1.29 3.49 19.50
N ALA A 38 -0.82 3.53 18.24
CA ALA A 38 0.53 3.13 17.91
C ALA A 38 1.54 4.24 18.31
N SER A 39 2.67 3.85 18.91
CA SER A 39 3.75 4.80 19.27
C SER A 39 4.69 5.13 18.11
N ALA A 40 4.54 4.43 16.98
CA ALA A 40 5.39 4.62 15.81
C ALA A 40 5.11 5.96 15.10
N ARG A 41 6.13 6.46 14.39
CA ARG A 41 6.08 7.73 13.64
C ARG A 41 5.64 7.59 12.18
N ALA A 42 5.35 6.37 11.73
CA ALA A 42 4.95 6.10 10.36
C ALA A 42 3.50 6.53 10.10
N TYR A 43 3.18 6.92 8.87
CA TYR A 43 1.79 7.14 8.44
C TYR A 43 1.11 5.82 8.09
N ALA A 44 1.81 4.97 7.36
CA ALA A 44 1.37 3.64 7.00
C ALA A 44 2.56 2.67 6.97
N ARG A 45 2.24 1.38 6.82
CA ARG A 45 3.19 0.29 6.63
C ARG A 45 2.60 -0.73 5.66
N ILE A 46 3.49 -1.44 4.98
CA ILE A 46 3.16 -2.62 4.21
C ILE A 46 3.66 -3.88 4.91
N TRP A 47 2.82 -4.90 4.95
CA TRP A 47 3.14 -6.22 5.44
C TRP A 47 2.99 -7.23 4.32
N SER A 48 3.90 -8.21 4.28
CA SER A 48 3.81 -9.36 3.39
C SER A 48 3.52 -10.61 4.19
N MET A 49 2.64 -11.47 3.70
CA MET A 49 2.34 -12.75 4.35
C MET A 49 3.56 -13.67 4.26
N PRO A 50 4.14 -14.13 5.39
CA PRO A 50 5.31 -15.00 5.35
C PRO A 50 5.03 -16.32 4.61
N SER A 51 6.02 -16.82 3.87
CA SER A 51 5.88 -18.02 3.02
C SER A 51 5.48 -19.29 3.78
N ILE A 52 5.84 -19.40 5.06
CA ILE A 52 5.42 -20.52 5.92
C ILE A 52 3.90 -20.56 6.10
N TRP A 53 3.26 -19.40 6.27
CA TRP A 53 1.81 -19.30 6.42
C TRP A 53 1.08 -19.56 5.11
N GLN A 54 1.64 -19.11 3.99
CA GLN A 54 1.11 -19.41 2.66
C GLN A 54 1.03 -20.93 2.44
N LYS A 55 2.10 -21.66 2.76
CA LYS A 55 2.15 -23.13 2.66
C LYS A 55 1.22 -23.82 3.67
N ALA A 56 1.17 -23.35 4.91
CA ALA A 56 0.36 -23.96 5.95
C ALA A 56 -1.14 -23.84 5.69
N LEU A 57 -1.57 -22.74 5.05
CA LEU A 57 -2.98 -22.46 4.76
C LEU A 57 -3.38 -22.80 3.31
N ASP A 58 -2.44 -23.23 2.48
CA ASP A 58 -2.61 -23.46 1.03
C ASP A 58 -3.21 -22.22 0.31
N VAL A 59 -2.62 -21.06 0.57
CA VAL A 59 -3.03 -19.79 -0.04
C VAL A 59 -1.87 -19.10 -0.75
N GLU A 60 -2.20 -18.38 -1.82
CA GLU A 60 -1.26 -17.47 -2.46
C GLU A 60 -0.92 -16.27 -1.53
N PRO A 61 0.17 -15.52 -1.78
CA PRO A 61 0.57 -14.40 -0.94
C PRO A 61 -0.52 -13.34 -0.76
N PHE A 62 -0.72 -12.92 0.49
CA PHE A 62 -1.47 -11.72 0.86
C PHE A 62 -0.54 -10.59 1.29
N TYR A 63 -1.03 -9.37 1.14
CA TYR A 63 -0.41 -8.15 1.62
C TYR A 63 -1.38 -7.36 2.49
N VAL A 64 -0.85 -6.67 3.50
CA VAL A 64 -1.64 -5.77 4.33
C VAL A 64 -1.05 -4.37 4.28
N ILE A 65 -1.86 -3.37 3.92
CA ILE A 65 -1.52 -1.96 4.16
C ILE A 65 -2.12 -1.58 5.51
N GLU A 66 -1.28 -1.25 6.47
CA GLU A 66 -1.67 -0.78 7.79
C GLU A 66 -1.51 0.74 7.85
N VAL A 67 -2.59 1.49 8.06
CA VAL A 67 -2.50 2.92 8.39
C VAL A 67 -2.49 3.13 9.89
N LEU A 68 -1.72 4.11 10.37
CA LEU A 68 -1.70 4.48 11.79
C LEU A 68 -2.57 5.72 12.00
N GLU A 69 -3.70 5.56 12.67
CA GLU A 69 -4.76 6.57 12.81
C GLU A 69 -4.21 7.93 13.24
N GLN A 70 -3.37 7.94 14.28
CA GLN A 70 -2.88 9.17 14.90
C GLN A 70 -2.07 10.09 13.96
N HIS A 71 -1.58 9.54 12.83
CA HIS A 71 -0.81 10.26 11.82
C HIS A 71 -1.54 10.33 10.48
N PHE A 72 -2.07 9.21 10.01
CA PHE A 72 -2.67 9.09 8.67
C PHE A 72 -3.95 9.90 8.53
N ASP A 73 -4.81 9.92 9.56
CA ASP A 73 -6.13 10.53 9.43
C ASP A 73 -6.10 12.05 9.31
N LYS A 74 -5.06 12.65 9.89
CA LYS A 74 -4.76 14.09 9.85
C LYS A 74 -4.24 14.57 8.49
N LEU A 75 -3.92 13.65 7.58
CA LEU A 75 -3.46 13.99 6.24
C LEU A 75 -4.61 14.45 5.35
N ASP A 76 -4.32 15.40 4.47
CA ASP A 76 -5.18 15.73 3.35
C ASP A 76 -5.24 14.58 2.32
N GLU A 77 -6.23 14.65 1.44
CA GLU A 77 -6.52 13.60 0.44
C GLU A 77 -5.35 13.28 -0.48
N GLU A 78 -4.61 14.30 -0.91
CA GLU A 78 -3.45 14.11 -1.79
C GLU A 78 -2.30 13.41 -1.06
N ARG A 79 -2.03 13.81 0.18
CA ARG A 79 -1.02 13.15 1.01
C ARG A 79 -1.40 11.71 1.34
N LYS A 80 -2.69 11.44 1.62
CA LYS A 80 -3.19 10.07 1.82
C LYS A 80 -2.92 9.21 0.59
N ASP A 81 -3.26 9.69 -0.60
CA ASP A 81 -3.00 8.97 -1.85
C ASP A 81 -1.50 8.73 -2.06
N LYS A 82 -0.65 9.72 -1.81
CA LYS A 82 0.81 9.59 -1.93
C LYS A 82 1.40 8.57 -0.95
N VAL A 83 0.93 8.54 0.30
CA VAL A 83 1.34 7.51 1.28
C VAL A 83 0.93 6.12 0.81
N MET A 84 -0.28 5.95 0.29
CA MET A 84 -0.73 4.66 -0.25
C MET A 84 0.09 4.22 -1.47
N ILE A 85 0.42 5.15 -2.38
CA ILE A 85 1.31 4.89 -3.52
C ILE A 85 2.70 4.42 -3.05
N HIS A 86 3.23 5.01 -1.97
CA HIS A 86 4.50 4.57 -1.38
C HIS A 86 4.44 3.11 -0.92
N GLU A 87 3.41 2.74 -0.15
CA GLU A 87 3.23 1.36 0.31
C GLU A 87 3.02 0.38 -0.86
N LEU A 88 2.26 0.77 -1.89
CA LEU A 88 2.05 -0.04 -3.09
C LEU A 88 3.34 -0.30 -3.89
N LEU A 89 4.27 0.67 -3.90
CA LEU A 89 5.57 0.51 -4.57
C LEU A 89 6.46 -0.56 -3.93
N HIS A 90 6.23 -0.89 -2.67
CA HIS A 90 6.91 -1.98 -1.99
C HIS A 90 6.40 -3.36 -2.43
N ILE A 91 5.26 -3.45 -3.13
CA ILE A 91 4.75 -4.73 -3.64
C ILE A 91 5.51 -5.10 -4.93
N PRO A 92 6.23 -6.23 -4.97
CA PRO A 92 7.02 -6.64 -6.11
C PRO A 92 6.13 -6.96 -7.32
N LYS A 93 6.65 -6.75 -8.53
CA LYS A 93 5.95 -7.06 -9.79
C LYS A 93 5.50 -8.52 -9.94
N THR A 94 6.15 -9.44 -9.22
CA THR A 94 5.81 -10.87 -9.18
C THR A 94 4.67 -11.20 -8.22
N PHE A 95 4.28 -10.25 -7.35
CA PHE A 95 3.30 -10.45 -6.29
C PHE A 95 3.58 -11.69 -5.42
N SER A 96 4.86 -12.00 -5.20
CA SER A 96 5.33 -13.29 -4.66
C SER A 96 5.35 -13.39 -3.13
N GLY A 97 4.85 -12.39 -2.41
CA GLY A 97 4.90 -12.35 -0.94
C GLY A 97 6.21 -11.80 -0.37
N GLY A 98 7.09 -11.22 -1.20
CA GLY A 98 8.23 -10.42 -0.75
C GLY A 98 7.91 -8.93 -0.70
N LEU A 99 8.84 -8.12 -0.18
CA LEU A 99 8.79 -6.66 -0.22
C LEU A 99 10.01 -6.11 -0.95
N VAL A 100 9.78 -5.13 -1.83
CA VAL A 100 10.84 -4.38 -2.51
C VAL A 100 11.40 -3.37 -1.50
N PRO A 101 12.70 -3.37 -1.18
CA PRO A 101 13.26 -2.36 -0.27
C PRO A 101 13.30 -0.98 -0.95
N HIS A 102 13.47 0.09 -0.18
CA HIS A 102 13.55 1.47 -0.71
C HIS A 102 14.62 1.66 -1.80
N ARG A 103 15.66 0.82 -1.82
CA ARG A 103 16.70 0.82 -2.85
C ARG A 103 16.90 -0.60 -3.36
N CYS A 104 16.62 -0.82 -4.64
CA CYS A 104 16.72 -2.14 -5.26
C CYS A 104 17.00 -2.03 -6.76
N PHE A 105 18.01 -2.75 -7.29
CA PHE A 105 18.33 -2.81 -8.72
C PHE A 105 18.39 -1.44 -9.44
N GLY A 106 19.01 -0.44 -8.80
CA GLY A 106 19.12 0.91 -9.36
C GLY A 106 17.83 1.76 -9.30
N LYS A 107 16.76 1.23 -8.70
CA LYS A 107 15.49 1.94 -8.46
C LYS A 107 15.41 2.38 -7.00
N ILE A 108 14.77 3.52 -6.80
CA ILE A 108 14.55 4.11 -5.48
C ILE A 108 13.05 4.37 -5.31
N ILE A 109 12.50 3.99 -4.15
CA ILE A 109 11.17 4.37 -3.71
C ILE A 109 11.33 5.64 -2.88
N ASP A 110 11.16 6.79 -3.53
CA ASP A 110 11.28 8.12 -2.91
C ASP A 110 10.07 8.99 -3.23
N GLU A 111 10.03 10.19 -2.66
CA GLU A 111 8.95 11.16 -2.88
C GLU A 111 8.80 11.57 -4.34
N ARG A 112 9.92 11.62 -5.09
CA ARG A 112 9.89 11.94 -6.52
C ARG A 112 9.13 10.87 -7.27
N ARG A 113 9.46 9.59 -7.05
CA ARG A 113 8.80 8.47 -7.72
C ARG A 113 7.33 8.38 -7.37
N VAL A 114 6.98 8.59 -6.11
CA VAL A 114 5.60 8.66 -5.64
C VAL A 114 4.84 9.78 -6.36
N ARG A 115 5.43 10.97 -6.45
CA ARG A 115 4.84 12.13 -7.13
C ARG A 115 4.61 11.85 -8.62
N GLU A 116 5.59 11.29 -9.32
CA GLU A 116 5.47 10.92 -10.74
C GLU A 116 4.29 9.98 -11.00
N ILE A 117 4.06 9.00 -10.13
CA ILE A 117 2.91 8.08 -10.24
C ILE A 117 1.61 8.82 -9.93
N TYR A 118 1.57 9.58 -8.82
CA TYR A 118 0.39 10.34 -8.44
C TYR A 118 -0.07 11.28 -9.56
N ASP A 119 0.86 12.00 -10.20
CA ASP A 119 0.57 12.91 -11.30
C ASP A 119 0.02 12.17 -12.54
N ARG A 120 0.54 10.97 -12.86
CA ARG A 120 -0.02 10.12 -13.93
C ARG A 120 -1.43 9.65 -13.62
N ILE A 121 -1.70 9.22 -12.39
CA ILE A 121 -3.05 8.83 -11.94
C ILE A 121 -4.01 10.02 -12.05
N ARG A 122 -3.57 11.21 -11.62
CA ARG A 122 -4.33 12.46 -11.71
C ARG A 122 -4.63 12.87 -13.15
N ALA A 123 -3.65 12.76 -14.05
CA ALA A 123 -3.81 13.09 -15.47
C ALA A 123 -4.71 12.10 -16.24
N GLY A 124 -4.71 10.81 -15.85
CA GLY A 124 -5.53 9.77 -16.47
C GLY A 124 -7.00 9.79 -16.06
N ARG A 125 -7.37 10.49 -14.97
CA ARG A 125 -8.76 10.68 -14.56
C ARG A 125 -9.43 11.71 -15.46
N LYS A 126 -10.12 11.26 -16.52
CA LYS A 126 -11.13 12.08 -17.19
C LYS A 126 -12.26 12.33 -16.19
N TRP A 127 -12.48 13.59 -15.84
CA TRP A 127 -13.63 14.03 -15.04
C TRP A 127 -14.90 13.99 -15.88
#